data_AF-A0A354MDU7-F1
#
_entry.id   AF-A0A354MDU7-F1
#
_cell.length_a   1.000
_cell.length_b   1.000
_cell.length_c   1.000
_cell.angle_alpha   90.00
_cell.angle_beta   90.00
_cell.angle_gamma   90.00
#
_symmetry.space_group_name_H-M   'P 1'
#
loop_
_entity.id
_entity.type
_entity.pdbx_description
1 polymer ?
#
loop_
_entity_poly.entity_id
_entity_poly.type
_entity_poly.pdbx_seq_one_letter_code
_entity_poly.pdbx_strand_id
1 'polypeptide(L)'
;MIKSKYKNICIILIKILFISASVISIYKTVGHKGEIMDAYSFTTIGLNAFYYIDYNMQVKLNSFKIICLTVLILMNYGITLFKIHNFYEGLKETIRIRSKNLNQYIGKSSIFYFKYIVTDVLVTIATIYIVMLAMNVKDVFNLQIVVNLSLMALFYIVVPFLIMFIVDRFEYFIVAVLLLTVFAEYFVYKLNIYNIILLYAIVVLITYCLILIRERNK
;
A
#
# COMPACT_ATOMS: atom_id res chain seq x y z
N MET A 1 15.42 -14.46 23.52
CA MET A 1 13.97 -14.20 23.29
C MET A 1 13.73 -12.70 23.29
N ILE A 2 13.80 -12.06 22.12
CA ILE A 2 13.59 -10.61 21.97
C ILE A 2 12.12 -10.31 22.31
N LYS A 3 11.85 -9.60 23.41
CA LYS A 3 10.47 -9.24 23.83
C LYS A 3 9.75 -8.61 22.63
N SER A 4 8.48 -8.99 22.41
CA SER A 4 7.58 -8.57 21.31
C SER A 4 7.72 -7.09 20.89
N LYS A 5 7.96 -6.19 21.84
CA LYS A 5 8.17 -4.76 21.63
C LYS A 5 9.41 -4.43 20.76
N TYR A 6 10.53 -5.09 20.99
CA TYR A 6 11.77 -4.88 20.22
C TYR A 6 11.67 -5.45 18.79
N LYS A 7 10.89 -6.53 18.60
CA LYS A 7 10.64 -7.10 17.27
C LYS A 7 9.92 -6.08 16.36
N ASN A 8 8.90 -5.40 16.86
CA ASN A 8 8.18 -4.38 16.09
C ASN A 8 9.08 -3.17 15.78
N ILE A 9 9.94 -2.75 16.72
CA ILE A 9 10.89 -1.65 16.49
C ILE A 9 11.88 -2.01 15.37
N CYS A 10 12.45 -3.23 15.38
CA CYS A 10 13.34 -3.67 14.31
C CYS A 10 12.63 -3.70 12.94
N ILE A 11 11.39 -4.17 12.87
CA ILE A 11 10.60 -4.16 11.63
C ILE A 11 10.39 -2.73 11.12
N ILE A 12 10.07 -1.79 12.01
CA ILE A 12 9.92 -0.37 11.66
C ILE A 12 11.23 0.22 11.12
N LEU A 13 12.38 -0.07 11.75
CA LEU A 13 13.67 0.42 11.29
C LEU A 13 14.05 -0.13 9.91
N ILE A 14 13.86 -1.43 9.69
CA ILE A 14 14.09 -2.07 8.38
C ILE A 14 13.18 -1.42 7.33
N LYS A 15 11.90 -1.24 7.65
CA LYS A 15 10.92 -0.59 6.78
C LYS A 15 11.36 0.83 6.40
N ILE A 16 11.75 1.66 7.36
CA ILE A 16 12.25 3.02 7.10
C ILE A 16 13.43 2.99 6.14
N LEU A 17 14.39 2.08 6.36
CA LEU A 17 15.59 1.96 5.52
C LEU A 17 15.24 1.58 4.08
N PHE A 18 14.40 0.55 3.87
CA PHE A 18 14.02 0.10 2.53
C PHE A 18 13.12 1.11 1.80
N ILE A 19 12.18 1.76 2.51
CA ILE A 19 11.36 2.83 1.93
C ILE A 19 12.27 3.98 1.51
N SER A 20 13.18 4.43 2.38
CA SER A 20 14.09 5.53 2.06
C SER A 20 14.96 5.20 0.85
N ALA A 21 15.56 4.01 0.81
CA ALA A 21 16.36 3.56 -0.32
C ALA A 21 15.55 3.54 -1.63
N SER A 22 14.30 3.09 -1.58
CA SER A 22 13.42 3.02 -2.76
C SER A 22 13.00 4.41 -3.23
N VAL A 23 12.59 5.31 -2.32
CA VAL A 23 12.22 6.70 -2.64
C VAL A 23 13.40 7.44 -3.27
N ILE A 24 14.59 7.36 -2.66
CA ILE A 24 15.81 7.98 -3.18
C ILE A 24 16.16 7.42 -4.57
N SER A 25 16.04 6.10 -4.74
CA SER A 25 16.35 5.44 -6.01
C SER A 25 15.40 5.89 -7.13
N ILE A 26 14.10 5.95 -6.86
CA ILE A 26 13.09 6.45 -7.80
C ILE A 26 13.37 7.91 -8.14
N TYR A 27 13.62 8.75 -7.15
CA TYR A 27 13.91 10.17 -7.37
C TYR A 27 15.11 10.36 -8.32
N LYS A 28 16.17 9.57 -8.12
CA LYS A 28 17.38 9.60 -8.96
C LYS A 28 17.16 9.03 -10.36
N THR A 29 16.29 8.03 -10.54
CA THR A 29 16.04 7.44 -11.86
C THR A 29 15.05 8.21 -12.73
N VAL A 30 14.15 8.99 -12.12
CA VAL A 30 13.10 9.73 -12.85
C VAL A 30 13.51 11.19 -13.13
N GLY A 31 14.56 11.70 -12.47
CA GLY A 31 15.08 13.06 -12.69
C GLY A 31 15.45 13.36 -14.14
N HIS A 32 14.81 14.37 -14.72
CA HIS A 32 15.06 14.80 -16.10
C HIS A 32 16.32 15.66 -16.18
N LYS A 33 17.34 15.21 -16.94
CA LYS A 33 18.42 16.09 -17.45
C LYS A 33 19.23 16.83 -16.37
N GLY A 34 19.37 16.27 -15.17
CA GLY A 34 20.03 16.95 -14.05
C GLY A 34 19.19 18.06 -13.41
N GLU A 35 17.94 18.27 -13.88
CA GLU A 35 16.95 19.08 -13.19
C GLU A 35 16.29 18.25 -12.09
N ILE A 36 16.33 18.84 -10.90
CA ILE A 36 15.70 18.36 -9.67
C ILE A 36 14.19 18.34 -9.92
N MET A 37 13.57 17.15 -9.92
CA MET A 37 12.10 17.05 -9.95
C MET A 37 11.52 17.79 -8.76
N ASP A 38 10.48 18.60 -9.01
CA ASP A 38 9.69 19.21 -7.95
C ASP A 38 8.85 18.15 -7.23
N ALA A 39 8.38 18.50 -6.04
CA ALA A 39 7.64 17.56 -5.20
C ALA A 39 6.30 17.14 -5.82
N TYR A 40 5.68 18.00 -6.64
CA TYR A 40 4.47 17.64 -7.38
C TYR A 40 4.75 16.55 -8.42
N SER A 41 5.73 16.74 -9.31
CA SER A 41 6.07 15.73 -10.32
C SER A 41 6.61 14.46 -9.69
N PHE A 42 7.29 14.56 -8.54
CA PHE A 42 7.78 13.38 -7.84
C PHE A 42 6.66 12.57 -7.19
N THR A 43 5.73 13.21 -6.50
CA THR A 43 4.59 12.50 -5.87
C THR A 43 3.59 12.00 -6.88
N THR A 44 3.45 12.67 -8.02
CA THR A 44 2.66 12.15 -9.12
C THR A 44 3.48 11.09 -9.88
N ILE A 45 4.45 11.52 -10.70
CA ILE A 45 5.07 10.66 -11.72
C ILE A 45 6.07 9.73 -11.10
N GLY A 46 6.83 10.18 -10.09
CA GLY A 46 7.82 9.35 -9.40
C GLY A 46 7.18 8.18 -8.65
N LEU A 47 6.33 8.49 -7.66
CA LEU A 47 5.85 7.51 -6.68
C LEU A 47 4.54 6.80 -7.05
N ASN A 48 3.72 7.37 -7.95
CA ASN A 48 2.37 6.87 -8.21
C ASN A 48 2.13 6.36 -9.65
N ALA A 49 3.14 6.39 -10.53
CA ALA A 49 3.06 5.82 -11.89
C ALA A 49 4.17 4.80 -12.15
N PHE A 50 3.90 3.74 -12.93
CA PHE A 50 4.96 2.81 -13.35
C PHE A 50 5.81 3.35 -14.49
N TYR A 51 5.19 4.19 -15.32
CA TYR A 51 5.88 4.85 -16.40
C TYR A 51 6.52 6.16 -15.95
N TYR A 52 7.52 6.62 -16.70
CA TYR A 52 7.97 8.00 -16.68
C TYR A 52 7.78 8.58 -18.08
N ILE A 53 7.59 9.88 -18.15
CA ILE A 53 7.56 10.59 -19.43
C ILE A 53 9.02 10.86 -19.78
N ASP A 54 9.48 10.32 -20.92
CA ASP A 54 10.82 10.52 -21.43
C ASP A 54 10.95 11.86 -22.18
N TYR A 55 12.19 12.25 -22.52
CA TYR A 55 12.55 13.52 -23.16
C TYR A 55 11.73 13.90 -24.41
N ASN A 56 11.19 12.90 -25.12
CA ASN A 56 10.37 13.09 -26.32
C ASN A 56 8.86 13.12 -26.02
N MET A 57 8.46 13.37 -24.77
CA MET A 57 7.06 13.24 -24.30
C MET A 57 6.49 11.84 -24.49
N GLN A 58 7.36 10.84 -24.60
CA GLN A 58 6.98 9.44 -24.78
C GLN A 58 6.89 8.75 -23.43
N VAL A 59 5.79 8.02 -23.22
CA VAL A 59 5.59 7.19 -22.04
C VAL A 59 6.54 5.99 -22.12
N LYS A 60 7.48 5.88 -21.17
CA LYS A 60 8.41 4.73 -21.08
C LYS A 60 8.28 4.01 -19.75
N LEU A 61 8.36 2.68 -19.80
CA LEU A 61 8.46 1.82 -18.63
C LEU A 61 9.92 1.65 -18.23
N ASN A 62 10.19 1.70 -16.94
CA ASN A 62 11.51 1.40 -16.37
C ASN A 62 11.40 0.25 -15.38
N SER A 63 11.99 -0.90 -15.71
CA SER A 63 11.96 -2.10 -14.88
C SER A 63 12.53 -1.86 -13.47
N PHE A 64 13.55 -1.01 -13.33
CA PHE A 64 14.11 -0.67 -12.02
C PHE A 64 13.12 0.13 -11.17
N LYS A 65 12.42 1.08 -11.77
CA LYS A 65 11.36 1.84 -11.09
C LYS A 65 10.23 0.93 -10.63
N ILE A 66 9.81 -0.01 -11.46
CA ILE A 66 8.78 -1.02 -11.11
C ILE A 66 9.22 -1.85 -9.90
N ILE A 67 10.49 -2.26 -9.86
CA ILE A 67 11.06 -2.98 -8.71
C ILE A 67 11.01 -2.11 -7.44
N CYS A 68 11.45 -0.85 -7.51
CA CYS A 68 11.42 0.06 -6.36
C CYS A 68 10.00 0.34 -5.87
N LEU A 69 9.03 0.51 -6.77
CA LEU A 69 7.62 0.67 -6.41
C LEU A 69 7.08 -0.60 -5.75
N THR A 70 7.43 -1.77 -6.26
CA THR A 70 7.04 -3.05 -5.64
C THR A 70 7.60 -3.18 -4.23
N VAL A 71 8.87 -2.81 -4.01
CA VAL A 71 9.50 -2.80 -2.69
C VAL A 71 8.80 -1.82 -1.75
N LEU A 72 8.45 -0.61 -2.22
CA LEU A 72 7.69 0.36 -1.43
C LEU A 72 6.37 -0.23 -0.93
N ILE A 73 5.66 -0.94 -1.80
CA ILE A 73 4.34 -1.48 -1.47
C ILE A 73 4.46 -2.66 -0.50
N LEU A 74 5.40 -3.57 -0.73
CA LEU A 74 5.66 -4.68 0.19
C LEU A 74 6.07 -4.17 1.58
N MET A 75 6.97 -3.17 1.63
CA MET A 75 7.40 -2.56 2.88
C MET A 75 6.29 -1.76 3.54
N ASN A 76 5.35 -1.22 2.77
CA ASN A 76 4.18 -0.58 3.33
C ASN A 76 3.38 -1.56 4.20
N TYR A 77 3.35 -2.86 3.87
CA TYR A 77 2.62 -3.86 4.66
C TYR A 77 3.49 -4.71 5.60
N GLY A 78 4.74 -4.34 5.86
CA GLY A 78 5.68 -5.20 6.61
C GLY A 78 5.17 -5.68 7.98
N ILE A 79 4.58 -4.80 8.79
CA ILE A 79 4.04 -5.18 10.11
C ILE A 79 2.73 -5.96 9.93
N THR A 80 1.88 -5.48 9.03
CA THR A 80 0.57 -6.06 8.74
C THR A 80 0.69 -7.51 8.24
N LEU A 81 1.60 -7.79 7.31
CA LEU A 81 1.93 -9.13 6.80
C LEU A 81 2.28 -10.11 7.93
N PHE A 82 3.12 -9.69 8.87
CA PHE A 82 3.51 -10.54 10.00
C PHE A 82 2.31 -10.86 10.91
N LYS A 83 1.38 -9.92 11.06
CA LYS A 83 0.16 -10.12 11.85
C LYS A 83 -0.88 -10.96 11.12
N ILE A 84 -0.95 -10.84 9.80
CA ILE A 84 -1.79 -11.66 8.93
C ILE A 84 -1.42 -13.13 9.06
N HIS A 85 -0.12 -13.46 9.01
CA HIS A 85 0.33 -14.84 9.19
C HIS A 85 -0.14 -15.42 10.55
N ASN A 86 0.10 -14.69 11.65
CA ASN A 86 -0.36 -15.11 12.99
C ASN A 86 -1.88 -15.25 13.10
N PHE A 87 -2.63 -14.46 12.33
CA PHE A 87 -4.08 -14.55 12.31
C PHE A 87 -4.55 -15.83 11.61
N TYR A 88 -3.98 -16.14 10.45
CA TYR A 88 -4.34 -17.34 9.68
C TYR A 88 -3.98 -18.64 10.39
N GLU A 89 -2.88 -18.67 11.15
CA GLU A 89 -2.45 -19.89 11.84
C GLU A 89 -3.29 -20.27 13.08
N GLY A 90 -4.16 -19.40 13.61
CA GLY A 90 -4.99 -19.82 14.74
C GLY A 90 -6.10 -18.89 15.21
N LEU A 91 -5.96 -17.57 15.01
CA LEU A 91 -7.00 -16.62 15.42
C LEU A 91 -8.21 -16.62 14.49
N LYS A 92 -8.01 -16.91 13.21
CA LYS A 92 -9.08 -16.94 12.19
C LYS A 92 -10.21 -17.88 12.61
N GLU A 93 -9.87 -19.12 12.94
CA GLU A 93 -10.87 -20.14 13.30
C GLU A 93 -11.55 -19.80 14.63
N THR A 94 -10.78 -19.30 15.59
CA THR A 94 -11.32 -18.83 16.88
C THR A 94 -12.32 -17.68 16.70
N ILE A 95 -12.02 -16.70 15.84
CA ILE A 95 -12.93 -15.58 15.55
C ILE A 95 -14.13 -16.06 14.74
N ARG A 96 -13.94 -17.01 13.82
CA ARG A 96 -15.03 -17.61 13.04
C ARG A 96 -16.04 -18.33 13.95
N ILE A 97 -15.58 -19.21 14.83
CA ILE A 97 -16.44 -19.95 15.77
C ILE A 97 -17.18 -18.99 16.71
N ARG A 98 -16.55 -17.90 17.14
CA ARG A 98 -17.15 -16.88 18.02
C ARG A 98 -18.02 -15.85 17.29
N SER A 99 -18.26 -16.01 15.99
CA SER A 99 -19.06 -15.08 15.18
C SER A 99 -20.36 -15.74 14.75
N LYS A 100 -21.49 -15.05 14.99
CA LYS A 100 -22.83 -15.57 14.67
C LYS A 100 -23.15 -15.50 13.18
N ASN A 101 -22.56 -14.53 12.46
CA ASN A 101 -22.77 -14.32 11.03
C ASN A 101 -21.51 -13.70 10.38
N LEU A 102 -21.51 -13.65 9.04
CA LEU A 102 -20.41 -13.13 8.25
C LEU A 102 -20.07 -11.68 8.63
N ASN A 103 -21.06 -10.80 8.79
CA ASN A 103 -20.82 -9.39 9.14
C ASN A 103 -20.10 -9.23 10.49
N GLN A 104 -20.44 -10.05 11.48
CA GLN A 104 -19.77 -10.04 12.77
C GLN A 104 -18.33 -10.58 12.69
N TYR A 105 -18.10 -11.60 11.87
CA TYR A 105 -16.75 -12.10 11.59
C TYR A 105 -15.89 -11.04 10.90
N ILE A 106 -16.46 -10.34 9.91
CA ILE A 106 -15.80 -9.24 9.19
C ILE A 106 -15.42 -8.12 10.17
N GLY A 107 -16.36 -7.63 10.98
CA GLY A 107 -16.10 -6.55 11.93
C GLY A 107 -14.99 -6.89 12.93
N LYS A 108 -15.03 -8.09 13.53
CA LYS A 108 -14.02 -8.54 14.49
C LYS A 108 -12.64 -8.73 13.85
N SER A 109 -12.59 -9.28 12.65
CA SER A 109 -11.35 -9.46 11.91
C SER A 109 -10.74 -8.11 11.52
N SER A 110 -11.55 -7.17 11.03
CA SER A 110 -11.10 -5.84 10.62
C SER A 110 -10.46 -5.05 11.78
N ILE A 111 -11.07 -5.10 12.98
CA ILE A 111 -10.54 -4.43 14.18
C ILE A 111 -9.13 -4.95 14.54
N PHE A 112 -8.87 -6.24 14.33
CA PHE A 112 -7.57 -6.84 14.64
C PHE A 112 -6.44 -6.22 13.80
N TYR A 113 -6.71 -5.89 12.53
CA TYR A 113 -5.70 -5.38 11.60
C TYR A 113 -5.61 -3.88 11.52
N PHE A 114 -6.72 -3.17 11.79
CA PHE A 114 -6.83 -1.73 11.59
C PHE A 114 -5.64 -0.97 12.20
N LYS A 115 -5.29 -1.29 13.45
CA LYS A 115 -4.15 -0.66 14.13
C LYS A 115 -2.82 -0.85 13.38
N TYR A 116 -2.56 -2.06 12.88
CA TYR A 116 -1.30 -2.38 12.20
C TYR A 116 -1.22 -1.71 10.83
N ILE A 117 -2.32 -1.73 10.07
CA ILE A 117 -2.43 -1.07 8.77
C ILE A 117 -2.21 0.44 8.91
N VAL A 118 -2.88 1.07 9.86
CA VAL A 118 -2.73 2.53 10.11
C VAL A 118 -1.30 2.86 10.51
N THR A 119 -0.69 2.06 11.40
CA THR A 119 0.72 2.27 11.79
C THR A 119 1.64 2.17 10.57
N ASP A 120 1.43 1.16 9.75
CA ASP A 120 2.21 0.90 8.56
C ASP A 120 2.12 2.07 7.56
N VAL A 121 0.92 2.55 7.28
CA VAL A 121 0.68 3.65 6.34
C VAL A 121 1.27 4.96 6.86
N LEU A 122 1.10 5.28 8.14
CA LEU A 122 1.66 6.49 8.75
C LEU A 122 3.20 6.49 8.69
N VAL A 123 3.84 5.38 9.02
CA VAL A 123 5.30 5.24 8.93
C VAL A 123 5.78 5.46 7.50
N THR A 124 5.09 4.89 6.51
CA THR A 124 5.45 5.04 5.10
C THR A 124 5.36 6.49 4.63
N ILE A 125 4.25 7.18 4.91
CA ILE A 125 4.06 8.58 4.51
C ILE A 125 5.08 9.49 5.20
N ALA A 126 5.27 9.30 6.52
CA ALA A 126 6.28 10.05 7.26
C ALA A 126 7.68 9.85 6.69
N THR A 127 8.03 8.61 6.32
CA THR A 127 9.34 8.31 5.71
C THR A 127 9.49 8.98 4.35
N ILE A 128 8.49 8.89 3.48
CA ILE A 128 8.50 9.56 2.16
C ILE A 128 8.69 11.07 2.33
N TYR A 129 7.93 11.68 3.24
CA TYR A 129 7.97 13.12 3.49
C TYR A 129 9.34 13.56 4.05
N ILE A 130 9.88 12.83 5.03
CA ILE A 130 11.22 13.10 5.59
C ILE A 130 12.30 12.96 4.53
N VAL A 131 12.21 11.95 3.66
CA VAL A 131 13.18 11.74 2.57
C VAL A 131 13.10 12.90 1.57
N MET A 132 11.91 13.36 1.20
CA MET A 132 11.76 14.52 0.31
C MET A 132 12.39 15.80 0.91
N LEU A 133 12.22 16.02 2.22
CA LEU A 133 12.88 17.12 2.92
C LEU A 133 14.40 16.95 2.95
N ALA A 134 14.89 15.75 3.28
CA ALA A 134 16.32 15.44 3.33
C ALA A 134 17.02 15.58 1.96
N MET A 135 16.27 15.36 0.87
CA MET A 135 16.74 15.53 -0.50
C MET A 135 16.60 16.97 -1.02
N ASN A 136 16.07 17.90 -0.23
CA ASN A 136 15.80 19.29 -0.64
C ASN A 136 14.96 19.38 -1.93
N VAL A 137 13.95 18.52 -2.06
CA VAL A 137 13.02 18.58 -3.20
C VAL A 137 12.31 19.95 -3.19
N LYS A 138 12.10 20.56 -4.36
CA LYS A 138 11.42 21.86 -4.44
C LYS A 138 9.93 21.74 -4.10
N ASP A 139 9.37 22.77 -3.46
CA ASP A 139 7.94 22.94 -3.20
C ASP A 139 7.25 21.88 -2.31
N VAL A 140 7.99 21.22 -1.40
CA VAL A 140 7.47 20.14 -0.53
C VAL A 140 6.21 20.51 0.26
N PHE A 141 6.05 21.79 0.64
CA PHE A 141 4.92 22.27 1.45
C PHE A 141 3.64 22.62 0.66
N ASN A 142 3.58 22.29 -0.64
CA ASN A 142 2.39 22.53 -1.45
C ASN A 142 1.20 21.64 -1.01
N LEU A 143 0.02 22.23 -0.86
CA LEU A 143 -1.23 21.53 -0.51
C LEU A 143 -1.51 20.33 -1.44
N GLN A 144 -1.18 20.45 -2.72
CA GLN A 144 -1.40 19.39 -3.70
C GLN A 144 -0.60 18.13 -3.37
N ILE A 145 0.57 18.26 -2.73
CA ILE A 145 1.39 17.14 -2.29
C ILE A 145 0.72 16.42 -1.12
N VAL A 146 0.14 17.18 -0.20
CA VAL A 146 -0.63 16.62 0.92
C VAL A 146 -1.81 15.80 0.40
N VAL A 147 -2.50 16.30 -0.64
CA VAL A 147 -3.59 15.58 -1.31
C VAL A 147 -3.07 14.29 -1.95
N ASN A 148 -1.98 14.33 -2.71
CA ASN A 148 -1.40 13.15 -3.37
C ASN A 148 -0.94 12.09 -2.35
N LEU A 149 -0.27 12.50 -1.27
CA LEU A 149 0.14 11.60 -0.19
C LEU A 149 -1.06 11.01 0.56
N SER A 150 -2.16 11.77 0.70
CA SER A 150 -3.40 11.29 1.32
C SER A 150 -4.12 10.27 0.43
N LEU A 151 -4.15 10.49 -0.89
CA LEU A 151 -4.69 9.52 -1.85
C LEU A 151 -3.88 8.22 -1.84
N MET A 152 -2.55 8.35 -1.83
CA MET A 152 -1.63 7.22 -1.66
C MET A 152 -1.90 6.47 -0.34
N ALA A 153 -2.14 7.19 0.76
CA ALA A 153 -2.53 6.61 2.05
C ALA A 153 -3.81 5.78 1.96
N LEU A 154 -4.86 6.36 1.37
CA LEU A 154 -6.17 5.71 1.23
C LEU A 154 -6.09 4.45 0.39
N PHE A 155 -5.36 4.50 -0.73
CA PHE A 155 -5.10 3.33 -1.55
C PHE A 155 -4.46 2.20 -0.73
N TYR A 156 -3.46 2.53 0.07
CA TYR A 156 -2.75 1.51 0.83
C TYR A 156 -3.48 0.99 2.06
N ILE A 157 -4.36 1.77 2.69
CA ILE A 157 -5.18 1.26 3.80
C ILE A 157 -6.10 0.13 3.32
N VAL A 158 -6.56 0.18 2.07
CA VAL A 158 -7.58 -0.74 1.52
C VAL A 158 -7.05 -2.13 1.19
N VAL A 159 -5.85 -2.23 0.63
CA VAL A 159 -5.31 -3.50 0.11
C VAL A 159 -5.31 -4.64 1.16
N PRO A 160 -4.92 -4.43 2.43
CA PRO A 160 -4.94 -5.51 3.41
C PRO A 160 -6.34 -5.95 3.80
N PHE A 161 -7.33 -5.04 3.79
CA PHE A 161 -8.73 -5.40 4.03
C PHE A 161 -9.26 -6.29 2.92
N LEU A 162 -8.99 -5.95 1.66
CA LEU A 162 -9.42 -6.77 0.52
C LEU A 162 -8.88 -8.20 0.61
N ILE A 163 -7.68 -8.37 1.13
CA ILE A 163 -7.03 -9.68 1.14
C ILE A 163 -7.46 -10.56 2.32
N MET A 164 -7.83 -9.97 3.47
CA MET A 164 -8.49 -10.73 4.55
C MET A 164 -9.70 -11.54 4.07
N PHE A 165 -10.35 -11.05 3.02
CA PHE A 165 -11.58 -11.62 2.48
C PHE A 165 -11.34 -12.71 1.44
N ILE A 166 -10.22 -12.68 0.72
CA ILE A 166 -10.04 -13.51 -0.48
C ILE A 166 -9.32 -14.83 -0.18
N VAL A 167 -8.44 -14.89 0.83
CA VAL A 167 -7.44 -15.97 0.85
C VAL A 167 -7.30 -16.68 2.19
N ASP A 168 -7.07 -17.99 2.15
CA ASP A 168 -6.61 -18.80 3.29
C ASP A 168 -5.07 -18.89 3.36
N ARG A 169 -4.35 -18.28 2.42
CA ARG A 169 -2.93 -18.51 2.14
C ARG A 169 -2.18 -17.19 1.91
N PHE A 170 -0.97 -17.08 2.45
CA PHE A 170 -0.18 -15.84 2.42
C PHE A 170 0.32 -15.49 1.00
N GLU A 171 0.49 -16.49 0.14
CA GLU A 171 1.02 -16.33 -1.22
C GLU A 171 0.08 -15.52 -2.11
N TYR A 172 -1.23 -15.75 -2.04
CA TYR A 172 -2.16 -14.94 -2.82
C TYR A 172 -2.33 -13.53 -2.24
N PHE A 173 -1.94 -13.28 -0.98
CA PHE A 173 -1.82 -11.91 -0.48
C PHE A 173 -0.76 -11.15 -1.27
N ILE A 174 0.42 -11.76 -1.45
CA ILE A 174 1.51 -11.16 -2.21
C ILE A 174 1.08 -10.90 -3.66
N VAL A 175 0.41 -11.86 -4.29
CA VAL A 175 -0.07 -11.73 -5.68
C VAL A 175 -1.16 -10.66 -5.82
N ALA A 176 -2.09 -10.57 -4.87
CA ALA A 176 -3.15 -9.55 -4.88
C ALA A 176 -2.59 -8.14 -4.64
N VAL A 177 -1.62 -7.99 -3.74
CA VAL A 177 -0.86 -6.74 -3.57
C VAL A 177 -0.24 -6.35 -4.91
N LEU A 178 0.50 -7.26 -5.55
CA LEU A 178 1.14 -7.04 -6.85
C LEU A 178 0.13 -6.62 -7.94
N LEU A 179 -1.02 -7.29 -8.05
CA LEU A 179 -2.05 -6.92 -9.03
C LEU A 179 -2.67 -5.55 -8.73
N LEU A 180 -2.95 -5.24 -7.47
CA LEU A 180 -3.45 -3.93 -7.08
C LEU A 180 -2.42 -2.83 -7.35
N THR A 181 -1.12 -3.12 -7.22
CA THR A 181 -0.07 -2.17 -7.59
C THR A 181 -0.23 -1.76 -9.05
N VAL A 182 -0.45 -2.71 -9.98
CA VAL A 182 -0.66 -2.43 -11.41
C VAL A 182 -1.86 -1.50 -11.63
N PHE A 183 -2.89 -1.59 -10.79
CA PHE A 183 -4.05 -0.71 -10.83
C PHE A 183 -3.84 0.64 -10.11
N ALA A 184 -2.82 0.80 -9.27
CA ALA A 184 -2.56 2.04 -8.52
C ALA A 184 -2.39 3.26 -9.45
N GLU A 185 -1.77 3.03 -10.62
CA GLU A 185 -1.63 4.04 -11.67
C GLU A 185 -3.00 4.54 -12.17
N TYR A 186 -3.97 3.66 -12.38
CA TYR A 186 -5.32 4.06 -12.77
C TYR A 186 -6.05 4.77 -11.64
N PHE A 187 -5.85 4.33 -10.40
CA PHE A 187 -6.48 4.90 -9.20
C PHE A 187 -6.04 6.33 -8.90
N VAL A 188 -4.74 6.62 -9.00
CA VAL A 188 -4.21 7.93 -8.56
C VAL A 188 -4.25 8.98 -9.67
N TYR A 189 -4.16 8.57 -10.94
CA TYR A 189 -3.99 9.51 -12.05
C TYR A 189 -5.17 9.76 -12.95
N LYS A 190 -6.00 8.73 -13.20
CA LYS A 190 -7.09 8.83 -14.19
C LYS A 190 -8.46 8.93 -13.56
N LEU A 191 -8.59 8.59 -12.28
CA LEU A 191 -9.86 8.53 -11.58
C LEU A 191 -9.99 9.69 -10.60
N ASN A 192 -11.04 10.50 -10.76
CA ASN A 192 -11.43 11.47 -9.74
C ASN A 192 -11.82 10.73 -8.45
N ILE A 193 -11.79 11.41 -7.31
CA ILE A 193 -12.02 10.82 -5.98
C ILE A 193 -13.35 10.06 -5.89
N TYR A 194 -14.38 10.52 -6.60
CA TYR A 194 -15.67 9.83 -6.72
C TYR A 194 -15.55 8.45 -7.40
N ASN A 195 -14.76 8.37 -8.47
CA ASN A 195 -14.53 7.13 -9.20
C ASN A 195 -13.67 6.16 -8.39
N ILE A 196 -12.75 6.67 -7.57
CA ILE A 196 -11.98 5.87 -6.61
C ILE A 196 -12.92 5.22 -5.59
N ILE A 197 -13.83 6.01 -5.00
CA ILE A 197 -14.83 5.52 -4.03
C ILE A 197 -15.77 4.51 -4.68
N LEU A 198 -16.21 4.76 -5.91
CA LEU A 198 -17.07 3.84 -6.66
C LEU A 198 -16.36 2.51 -6.94
N LEU A 199 -15.13 2.56 -7.43
CA LEU A 199 -14.36 1.34 -7.72
C LEU A 199 -14.06 0.57 -6.43
N TYR A 200 -13.80 1.28 -5.33
CA TYR A 200 -13.71 0.68 -4.00
C TYR A 200 -15.00 -0.05 -3.61
N ALA A 201 -16.17 0.58 -3.77
CA ALA A 201 -17.45 -0.05 -3.47
C ALA A 201 -17.70 -1.31 -4.33
N ILE A 202 -17.33 -1.26 -5.61
CA ILE A 202 -17.43 -2.40 -6.54
C ILE A 202 -16.51 -3.55 -6.08
N VAL A 203 -15.25 -3.27 -5.76
CA VAL A 203 -14.30 -4.29 -5.32
C VAL A 203 -14.76 -4.93 -4.02
N VAL A 204 -15.21 -4.14 -3.03
CA VAL A 204 -15.77 -4.66 -1.77
C VAL A 204 -16.98 -5.55 -2.04
N LEU A 205 -17.88 -5.13 -2.94
CA LEU A 205 -19.09 -5.89 -3.27
C LEU A 205 -18.78 -7.21 -3.97
N ILE A 206 -17.91 -7.21 -4.98
CA ILE A 206 -17.46 -8.43 -5.68
C ILE A 206 -16.82 -9.40 -4.68
N THR A 207 -15.93 -8.87 -3.82
CA THR A 207 -15.22 -9.67 -2.83
C THR A 207 -16.19 -10.30 -1.83
N TYR A 208 -17.19 -9.53 -1.36
CA TYR A 208 -18.24 -10.02 -0.49
C TYR A 208 -19.08 -11.13 -1.15
N CYS A 209 -19.48 -10.94 -2.42
CA CYS A 209 -20.21 -11.95 -3.19
C CYS A 209 -19.42 -13.25 -3.35
N LEU A 210 -18.11 -13.17 -3.65
CA LEU A 210 -17.24 -14.35 -3.77
C LEU A 210 -17.18 -15.14 -2.46
N ILE A 211 -17.10 -14.46 -1.31
CA ILE A 211 -17.12 -15.13 0.00
C ILE A 211 -18.45 -15.82 0.25
N LEU A 212 -19.58 -15.16 -0.04
CA LEU A 212 -20.90 -15.75 0.15
C LEU A 212 -21.07 -17.04 -0.66
N ILE A 213 -20.58 -17.05 -1.91
CA ILE A 213 -20.59 -18.26 -2.76
C ILE A 213 -19.71 -19.34 -2.13
N ARG A 214 -18.52 -18.99 -1.64
CA ARG A 214 -17.60 -19.94 -1.00
C ARG A 214 -18.14 -20.53 0.29
N GLU A 215 -18.82 -19.74 1.12
CA GLU A 215 -19.45 -20.22 2.36
C GLU A 215 -20.71 -21.06 2.10
N ARG A 216 -21.44 -20.82 1.01
CA ARG A 216 -22.57 -21.68 0.62
C ARG A 216 -22.13 -23.05 0.08
N ASN A 217 -20.93 -23.14 -0.46
CA ASN A 217 -20.40 -24.37 -1.08
C ASN A 217 -19.51 -25.19 -0.12
N LYS A 218 -19.37 -24.78 1.14
CA LYS A 218 -18.74 -25.56 2.22
C LYS A 218 -19.81 -26.15 3.13
#